data_AF-A0A382TWC5-F1
#
_entry.id   AF-A0A382TWC5-F1
#
_cell.length_a   1.000
_cell.length_b   1.000
_cell.length_c   1.000
_cell.angle_alpha   90.00
_cell.angle_beta   90.00
_cell.angle_gamma   90.00
#
_symmetry.space_group_name_H-M   'P 1'
#
loop_
_entity.id
_entity.type
_entity.pdbx_description
1 polymer ?
#
loop_
_entity_poly.entity_id
_entity_poly.type
_entity_poly.pdbx_seq_one_letter_code
_entity_poly.pdbx_strand_id
1 'polypeptide(L)' 'MYEGQTLSVRIPAKDAYGETGTNELAGEDLIFEIVIVSID' A
#
# COMPACT_ATOMS: atom_id res chain seq x y z
N MET A 1 5.15 -9.78 -11.34
CA MET A 1 5.75 -8.44 -11.21
C MET A 1 7.16 -8.50 -11.76
N TYR A 2 7.69 -7.39 -12.26
CA TYR A 2 9.06 -7.30 -12.77
C TYR A 2 9.73 -6.00 -12.31
N GLU A 3 11.07 -5.97 -12.26
CA GLU A 3 11.84 -4.79 -11.87
C GLU A 3 11.60 -3.62 -12.83
N GLY A 4 11.46 -2.41 -12.30
CA GLY A 4 11.10 -1.21 -13.04
C GLY A 4 9.60 -1.06 -13.32
N GLN A 5 8.77 -2.06 -12.99
CA GLN A 5 7.31 -1.94 -13.11
C GLN A 5 6.76 -0.91 -12.11
N THR A 6 5.87 -0.03 -12.58
CA THR A 6 5.06 0.84 -11.71
C THR A 6 3.63 0.28 -11.62
N LEU A 7 3.06 0.26 -10.42
CA LEU A 7 1.75 -0.28 -10.12
C LEU A 7 0.95 0.72 -9.29
N SER A 8 -0.35 0.84 -9.58
CA SER A 8 -1.29 1.52 -8.70
C SER A 8 -2.19 0.47 -8.03
N VAL A 9 -2.17 0.40 -6.71
CA VAL A 9 -2.88 -0.63 -5.94
C VAL A 9 -3.73 0.03 -4.87
N ARG A 10 -5.02 -0.36 -4.80
CA ARG A 10 -5.88 -0.01 -3.67
C ARG A 10 -5.73 -1.06 -2.59
N ILE A 11 -5.37 -0.63 -1.39
CA ILE A 11 -5.22 -1.47 -0.21
C ILE A 11 -6.27 -1.02 0.82
N PRO A 12 -7.17 -1.92 1.26
CA PRO A 12 -8.18 -1.57 2.24
C PRO A 12 -7.55 -1.32 3.62
N ALA A 13 -8.24 -0.56 4.48
CA ALA A 13 -7.73 -0.17 5.80
C ALA A 13 -7.14 -1.34 6.61
N LYS A 14 -7.84 -2.48 6.63
CA LYS A 14 -7.41 -3.71 7.33
C LYS A 14 -6.03 -4.24 6.90
N ASP A 15 -5.63 -4.00 5.66
CA ASP A 15 -4.38 -4.48 5.06
C ASP A 15 -3.34 -3.35 4.92
N ALA A 16 -3.71 -2.10 5.26
CA ALA A 16 -2.84 -0.92 5.27
C ALA A 16 -2.38 -0.59 6.71
N TYR A 17 -2.88 0.51 7.29
CA TYR A 17 -2.52 0.94 8.65
C TYR A 17 -3.47 0.39 9.75
N GLY A 18 -4.28 -0.61 9.40
CA GLY A 18 -5.27 -1.23 10.28
C GLY A 18 -6.59 -0.48 10.28
N GLU A 19 -7.67 -1.14 10.70
CA GLU A 19 -9.02 -0.54 10.76
C GLU A 19 -9.17 0.46 11.92
N THR A 20 -8.35 0.31 12.96
CA THR A 20 -8.32 1.19 14.15
C THR A 20 -6.90 1.32 14.67
N GLY A 21 -6.57 2.43 15.33
CA GLY A 21 -5.24 2.63 15.90
C GLY A 21 -4.95 4.10 16.20
N THR A 22 -3.72 4.38 16.61
CA THR A 22 -3.22 5.74 16.85
C THR A 22 -2.55 6.36 15.62
N ASN A 23 -2.39 5.59 14.54
CA ASN A 23 -1.87 6.10 13.28
C ASN A 23 -2.93 6.97 12.61
N GLU A 24 -2.53 8.13 12.08
CA GLU A 24 -3.44 9.08 11.42
C GLU A 24 -4.13 8.50 10.18
N LEU A 25 -3.59 7.42 9.60
CA LEU A 25 -4.14 6.72 8.44
C LEU A 25 -4.91 5.44 8.81
N ALA A 26 -5.10 5.14 10.10
CA ALA A 26 -5.90 4.00 10.53
C ALA A 26 -7.38 4.20 10.16
N GLY A 27 -8.02 3.15 9.65
CA GLY A 27 -9.41 3.18 9.19
C GLY A 27 -9.58 3.61 7.73
N GLU A 28 -8.51 4.03 7.04
CA GLU A 28 -8.57 4.55 5.68
C GLU A 28 -8.21 3.49 4.62
N ASP A 29 -9.01 3.45 3.54
CA ASP A 29 -8.67 2.73 2.32
C ASP A 29 -7.71 3.59 1.48
N LEU A 30 -6.53 3.06 1.19
CA LEU A 30 -5.46 3.83 0.57
C LEU A 30 -5.14 3.34 -0.84
N ILE A 31 -4.70 4.26 -1.69
CA ILE A 31 -4.15 3.95 -3.01
C ILE A 31 -2.65 4.23 -2.97
N PHE A 32 -1.86 3.23 -3.33
CA PHE A 32 -0.40 3.32 -3.40
C PHE A 32 0.04 3.27 -4.85
N GLU A 33 1.00 4.13 -5.19
CA GLU A 33 1.82 3.98 -6.38
C GLU A 33 3.14 3.33 -5.97
N ILE A 34 3.39 2.13 -6.49
CA ILE A 34 4.53 1.29 -6.11
C ILE A 34 5.43 1.15 -7.33
N VAL A 35 6.71 1.47 -7.16
CA VAL A 35 7.76 1.18 -8.12
C VAL A 35 8.55 -0.03 -7.63
N ILE A 36 8.58 -1.10 -8.41
CA ILE A 36 9.39 -2.27 -8.10
C ILE A 36 10.86 -1.94 -8.41
N VAL A 37 11.66 -1.71 -7.37
CA VAL A 37 13.07 -1.34 -7.53
C VAL A 37 13.94 -2.56 -7.81
N SER A 38 13.75 -3.63 -7.04
CA SER A 38 14.44 -4.92 -7.22
C SER A 38 13.57 -6.10 -6.75
N ILE A 39 13.86 -7.30 -7.25
CA ILE A 39 13.23 -8.55 -6.80
C ILE A 39 14.32 -9.57 -6.46
N ASP A 40 14.40 -9.95 -5.18
CA ASP A 40 15.31 -10.99 -4.67
C ASP A 40 14.67 -12.39 -4.65
#